data_AF-A0A4Y8Z1G8-F1
#
_entry.id   AF-A0A4Y8Z1G8-F1
#
_cell.length_a   1.000
_cell.length_b   1.000
_cell.length_c   1.000
_cell.angle_alpha   90.00
_cell.angle_beta   90.00
_cell.angle_gamma   90.00
#
_symmetry.space_group_name_H-M   'P 1'
#
loop_
_entity.id
_entity.type
_entity.pdbx_description
1 polymer ?
#
loop_
_entity_poly.entity_id
_entity_poly.type
_entity_poly.pdbx_seq_one_letter_code
_entity_poly.pdbx_strand_id
1 'polypeptide(L)'
;MFGRRKKNDAGSASASSAEPFVDGRDDDNDDAAADTTVEGPHDLGDLDEDRESVAANRLDLGSVLIPLPEGGQLQVEMSQAGSPQAVHIVTQFGRITVAAYAAPKSPGQWREVAADLATSLRNDKAETTVETGPWGRELVGVTANADLRFIGVDGYRWMVRCVLAGPSGAVAEGQPLVQLAHSILRQTVVDRGTDPHPVRTPLPVVLPQVLAEQLAAAAQQQAAQQAAPAQPTAPDANTDAAQQQSTPQPNAEQPGAERAPRRGASGSAIQQLGG
;
A
#
# COMPACT_ATOMS: atom_id res chain seq x y z
N MET A 1 -3.46 73.74 -49.89
CA MET A 1 -3.54 72.44 -50.58
C MET A 1 -2.16 72.15 -51.18
N PHE A 2 -1.23 71.62 -50.37
CA PHE A 2 0.10 71.18 -50.78
C PHE A 2 -0.01 69.69 -51.16
N GLY A 3 0.68 69.06 -52.11
CA GLY A 3 1.77 69.37 -53.03
C GLY A 3 2.12 68.01 -53.68
N ARG A 4 2.50 67.99 -54.97
CA ARG A 4 2.72 66.75 -55.76
C ARG A 4 4.19 66.64 -56.19
N ARG A 5 4.74 65.40 -56.17
CA ARG A 5 5.99 64.83 -56.79
C ARG A 5 7.13 64.52 -55.79
N LYS A 6 7.95 63.46 -55.91
CA LYS A 6 8.11 62.32 -56.87
C LYS A 6 9.26 61.39 -56.37
N LYS A 7 9.28 60.16 -56.91
CA LYS A 7 10.43 59.23 -57.16
C LYS A 7 10.67 58.16 -56.07
N ASN A 8 10.29 56.89 -56.28
CA ASN A 8 10.75 55.78 -57.15
C ASN A 8 11.81 54.91 -56.45
N ASP A 9 11.47 53.63 -56.28
CA ASP A 9 12.25 52.42 -56.61
C ASP A 9 11.42 51.22 -56.12
N ALA A 10 11.44 50.01 -56.66
CA ALA A 10 12.00 49.40 -57.85
C ALA A 10 11.36 47.99 -57.95
N GLY A 11 11.41 47.37 -59.13
CA GLY A 11 11.66 45.93 -59.23
C GLY A 11 10.46 45.00 -59.07
N SER A 12 9.84 44.69 -60.21
CA SER A 12 8.86 43.63 -60.41
C SER A 12 9.41 42.23 -60.09
N ALA A 13 8.48 41.40 -59.64
CA ALA A 13 8.56 39.99 -59.30
C ALA A 13 9.23 39.09 -60.35
N SER A 14 9.93 38.06 -59.85
CA SER A 14 9.95 36.73 -60.45
C SER A 14 9.99 35.68 -59.33
N ALA A 15 9.17 34.65 -59.50
CA ALA A 15 8.88 33.60 -58.53
C ALA A 15 10.08 32.67 -58.29
N SER A 16 10.24 32.21 -57.05
CA SER A 16 10.80 30.88 -56.77
C SER A 16 10.38 30.44 -55.36
N SER A 17 9.84 29.23 -55.30
CA SER A 17 9.39 28.51 -54.11
C SER A 17 10.45 28.45 -53.01
N ALA A 18 10.03 28.75 -51.78
CA ALA A 18 10.68 28.31 -50.55
C ALA A 18 9.59 28.22 -49.47
N GLU A 19 9.50 27.05 -48.83
CA GLU A 19 8.47 26.70 -47.86
C GLU A 19 8.61 27.50 -46.57
N PRO A 20 7.50 27.94 -45.93
CA PRO A 20 7.57 28.38 -44.55
C PRO A 20 7.55 27.16 -43.62
N PHE A 21 8.67 27.02 -42.91
CA PHE A 21 8.80 26.34 -41.63
C PHE A 21 7.63 26.75 -40.71
N VAL A 22 6.69 25.82 -40.48
CA VAL A 22 5.58 26.00 -39.54
C VAL A 22 6.06 25.54 -38.17
N ASP A 23 6.13 26.51 -37.27
CA ASP A 23 6.31 26.38 -35.83
C ASP A 23 5.34 25.31 -35.27
N GLY A 24 5.92 24.26 -34.71
CA GLY A 24 5.20 23.14 -34.11
C GLY A 24 4.40 23.62 -32.90
N ARG A 25 3.11 23.89 -33.12
CA ARG A 25 2.13 23.79 -32.04
C ARG A 25 2.03 22.30 -31.68
N ASP A 26 2.50 21.97 -30.49
CA ASP A 26 2.00 20.81 -29.75
C ASP A 26 0.48 20.95 -29.66
N ASP A 27 -0.21 20.23 -30.53
CA ASP A 27 -1.65 20.07 -30.52
C ASP A 27 -1.94 19.12 -29.35
N ASP A 28 -2.30 19.70 -28.20
CA ASP A 28 -2.92 19.05 -27.04
C ASP A 28 -4.26 18.44 -27.48
N ASN A 29 -4.20 17.38 -28.28
CA ASN A 29 -5.33 16.58 -28.67
C ASN A 29 -5.08 15.11 -28.32
N ASP A 30 -4.86 14.87 -27.03
CA ASP A 30 -4.92 13.55 -26.41
C ASP A 30 -6.26 13.35 -25.68
N ASP A 31 -7.34 13.90 -26.26
CA ASP A 31 -8.74 13.58 -25.92
C ASP A 31 -9.34 12.65 -26.98
N ALA A 32 -8.52 11.74 -27.50
CA ALA A 32 -9.01 10.56 -28.18
C ALA A 32 -9.51 9.60 -27.10
N ALA A 33 -10.78 9.75 -26.75
CA ALA A 33 -11.57 8.81 -25.97
C ALA A 33 -11.23 7.36 -26.39
N ALA A 34 -10.36 6.72 -25.60
CA ALA A 34 -10.28 5.28 -25.57
C ALA A 34 -11.61 4.81 -25.00
N ASP A 35 -12.51 4.39 -25.87
CA ASP A 35 -13.72 3.61 -25.58
C ASP A 35 -13.30 2.22 -25.05
N THR A 36 -12.63 2.24 -23.90
CA THR A 36 -12.69 1.16 -22.94
C THR A 36 -13.65 1.69 -21.89
N THR A 37 -14.84 1.10 -21.79
CA THR A 37 -15.76 1.38 -20.69
C THR A 37 -15.10 0.90 -19.40
N VAL A 38 -14.20 1.71 -18.86
CA VAL A 38 -13.55 1.45 -17.59
C VAL A 38 -14.65 1.60 -16.55
N GLU A 39 -15.20 0.47 -16.14
CA GLU A 39 -16.31 0.38 -15.20
C GLU A 39 -15.82 0.73 -13.80
N GLY A 40 -16.54 1.62 -13.12
CA GLY A 40 -16.29 2.04 -11.74
C GLY A 40 -15.00 2.85 -11.50
N PRO A 41 -14.72 3.32 -10.27
CA PRO A 41 -15.63 3.40 -9.13
C PRO A 41 -16.92 4.16 -9.45
N HIS A 42 -18.01 3.81 -8.78
CA HIS A 42 -19.35 4.37 -9.03
C HIS A 42 -19.75 5.34 -7.92
N ASP A 43 -20.51 6.37 -8.24
CA ASP A 43 -21.24 7.13 -7.22
C ASP A 43 -22.47 6.32 -6.79
N LEU A 44 -22.74 6.20 -5.49
CA LEU A 44 -23.93 5.53 -4.99
C LEU A 44 -25.22 6.14 -5.57
N GLY A 45 -25.24 7.47 -5.79
CA GLY A 45 -26.40 8.16 -6.35
C GLY A 45 -26.71 7.83 -7.81
N ASP A 46 -25.77 7.19 -8.51
CA ASP A 46 -25.93 6.76 -9.90
C ASP A 46 -26.42 5.30 -10.02
N LEU A 47 -26.54 4.58 -8.89
CA LEU A 47 -27.01 3.19 -8.84
C LEU A 47 -28.52 3.14 -8.60
N ASP A 48 -29.19 2.14 -9.20
CA ASP A 48 -30.62 1.86 -8.95
C ASP A 48 -30.87 1.15 -7.61
N GLU A 49 -29.81 0.60 -6.99
CA GLU A 49 -29.84 -0.13 -5.73
C GLU A 49 -29.64 0.82 -4.54
N ASP A 50 -30.30 0.52 -3.41
CA ASP A 50 -30.03 1.26 -2.17
C ASP A 50 -28.70 0.85 -1.52
N ARG A 51 -28.23 1.69 -0.58
CA ARG A 51 -26.96 1.48 0.11
C ARG A 51 -26.89 0.11 0.79
N GLU A 52 -27.99 -0.34 1.39
CA GLU A 52 -28.02 -1.61 2.13
C GLU A 52 -27.84 -2.80 1.18
N SER A 53 -28.49 -2.77 0.02
CA SER A 53 -28.34 -3.78 -1.04
C SER A 53 -26.91 -3.79 -1.59
N VAL A 54 -26.34 -2.62 -1.87
CA VAL A 54 -24.94 -2.49 -2.32
C VAL A 54 -23.94 -2.95 -1.25
N ALA A 55 -24.25 -2.71 0.03
CA ALA A 55 -23.42 -3.15 1.15
C ALA A 55 -23.51 -4.66 1.42
N ALA A 56 -24.56 -5.35 0.96
CA ALA A 56 -24.77 -6.77 1.24
C ALA A 56 -23.61 -7.68 0.76
N ASN A 57 -22.88 -7.27 -0.28
CA ASN A 57 -21.73 -7.98 -0.83
C ASN A 57 -20.42 -7.18 -0.76
N ARG A 58 -20.39 -6.08 0.01
CA ARG A 58 -19.24 -5.18 0.13
C ARG A 58 -18.94 -4.87 1.59
N LEU A 59 -17.68 -4.53 1.85
CA LEU A 59 -17.31 -3.89 3.10
C LEU A 59 -17.70 -2.41 3.03
N ASP A 60 -18.68 -2.04 3.83
CA ASP A 60 -19.07 -0.65 4.03
C ASP A 60 -18.06 0.06 4.96
N LEU A 61 -17.32 1.01 4.41
CA LEU A 61 -16.37 1.85 5.14
C LEU A 61 -16.87 3.28 5.36
N GLY A 62 -18.17 3.52 5.29
CA GLY A 62 -18.77 4.85 5.38
C GLY A 62 -18.71 5.59 4.04
N SER A 63 -17.54 6.12 3.69
CA SER A 63 -17.38 6.90 2.44
C SER A 63 -17.16 6.05 1.19
N VAL A 64 -16.79 4.79 1.36
CA VAL A 64 -16.54 3.84 0.27
C VAL A 64 -17.09 2.46 0.65
N LEU A 65 -17.64 1.75 -0.34
CA LEU A 65 -18.04 0.36 -0.25
C LEU A 65 -17.17 -0.43 -1.22
N ILE A 66 -16.39 -1.37 -0.69
CA ILE A 66 -15.37 -2.10 -1.47
C ILE A 66 -15.61 -3.60 -1.39
N PRO A 67 -15.41 -4.38 -2.48
CA PRO A 67 -15.42 -5.84 -2.38
C PRO A 67 -14.25 -6.32 -1.53
N LEU A 68 -14.45 -7.37 -0.73
CA LEU A 68 -13.36 -8.08 -0.08
C LEU A 68 -12.85 -9.18 -1.01
N PRO A 69 -11.57 -9.13 -1.45
CA PRO A 69 -11.02 -10.22 -2.23
C PRO A 69 -10.84 -11.47 -1.36
N GLU A 70 -10.92 -12.64 -2.00
CA GLU A 70 -10.68 -13.91 -1.32
C GLU A 70 -9.29 -13.94 -0.67
N GLY A 71 -9.25 -14.36 0.60
CA GLY A 71 -8.01 -14.39 1.39
C GLY A 71 -7.48 -13.01 1.80
N GLY A 72 -8.19 -11.92 1.48
CA GLY A 72 -7.87 -10.58 1.95
C GLY A 72 -8.13 -10.43 3.46
N GLN A 73 -7.11 -9.98 4.19
CA GLN A 73 -7.20 -9.66 5.61
C GLN A 73 -7.33 -8.15 5.79
N LEU A 74 -8.20 -7.71 6.70
CA LEU A 74 -8.36 -6.29 7.00
C LEU A 74 -7.42 -5.87 8.12
N GLN A 75 -6.64 -4.83 7.86
CA GLN A 75 -5.84 -4.14 8.88
C GLN A 75 -6.33 -2.70 8.97
N VAL A 76 -6.71 -2.28 10.18
CA VAL A 76 -7.21 -0.92 10.41
C VAL A 76 -6.10 -0.05 10.98
N GLU A 77 -5.93 1.13 10.40
CA GLU A 77 -5.14 2.22 10.95
C GLU A 77 -6.05 3.14 11.77
N MET A 78 -5.70 3.34 13.05
CA MET A 78 -6.43 4.22 13.96
C MET A 78 -5.68 5.53 14.13
N SER A 79 -6.42 6.64 14.21
CA SER A 79 -5.88 7.94 14.60
C SER A 79 -5.49 7.94 16.08
N GLN A 80 -4.69 8.92 16.50
CA GLN A 80 -4.35 9.11 17.91
C GLN A 80 -5.58 9.37 18.79
N ALA A 81 -6.67 9.91 18.20
CA ALA A 81 -7.94 10.13 18.87
C ALA A 81 -8.81 8.85 18.95
N GLY A 82 -8.35 7.72 18.39
CA GLY A 82 -9.04 6.43 18.42
C GLY A 82 -10.09 6.23 17.32
N SER A 83 -10.16 7.13 16.33
CA SER A 83 -11.05 6.98 15.17
C SER A 83 -10.34 6.23 14.04
N PRO A 84 -11.03 5.37 13.27
CA PRO A 84 -10.44 4.75 12.08
C PRO A 84 -10.00 5.84 11.08
N GLN A 85 -8.78 5.73 10.58
CA GLN A 85 -8.18 6.64 9.60
C GLN A 85 -8.08 5.99 8.22
N ALA A 86 -7.69 4.72 8.16
CA ALA A 86 -7.61 3.96 6.93
C ALA A 86 -7.88 2.48 7.19
N VAL A 87 -8.34 1.78 6.15
CA VAL A 87 -8.45 0.33 6.14
C VAL A 87 -7.60 -0.21 5.00
N HIS A 88 -6.76 -1.18 5.34
CA HIS A 88 -5.87 -1.85 4.41
C HIS A 88 -6.35 -3.27 4.18
N ILE A 89 -6.42 -3.67 2.91
CA ILE A 89 -6.60 -5.06 2.50
C ILE A 89 -5.21 -5.66 2.30
N VAL A 90 -4.82 -6.54 3.20
CA VAL A 90 -3.56 -7.28 3.15
C VAL A 90 -3.80 -8.61 2.44
N THR A 91 -3.00 -8.89 1.43
CA THR A 91 -3.09 -10.10 0.61
C THR A 91 -1.72 -10.78 0.53
N GLN A 92 -1.65 -11.97 -0.06
CA GLN A 92 -0.39 -12.64 -0.35
C GLN A 92 0.51 -11.87 -1.33
N PHE A 93 -0.03 -10.95 -2.13
CA PHE A 93 0.72 -10.19 -3.14
C PHE A 93 1.24 -8.84 -2.61
N GLY A 94 0.66 -8.35 -1.52
CA GLY A 94 0.89 -7.01 -0.99
C GLY A 94 -0.36 -6.42 -0.36
N ARG A 95 -0.30 -5.12 -0.10
CA ARG A 95 -1.34 -4.35 0.60
C ARG A 95 -2.01 -3.38 -0.35
N ILE A 96 -3.34 -3.30 -0.28
CA ILE A 96 -4.18 -2.36 -1.04
C ILE A 96 -4.91 -1.46 -0.05
N THR A 97 -4.93 -0.15 -0.29
CA THR A 97 -5.65 0.83 0.54
C THR A 97 -6.51 1.69 -0.37
N VAL A 98 -7.82 1.72 -0.14
CA VAL A 98 -8.77 2.56 -0.89
C VAL A 98 -9.34 3.61 0.05
N ALA A 99 -9.28 4.87 -0.36
CA ALA A 99 -9.85 5.99 0.39
C ALA A 99 -10.48 7.01 -0.56
N ALA A 100 -11.60 7.60 -0.14
CA ALA A 100 -12.23 8.69 -0.87
C ALA A 100 -11.92 10.06 -0.24
N TYR A 101 -11.89 11.08 -1.08
CA TYR A 101 -11.59 12.47 -0.75
C TYR A 101 -12.67 13.38 -1.33
N ALA A 102 -12.95 14.49 -0.65
CA ALA A 102 -13.84 15.51 -1.18
C ALA A 102 -13.19 16.22 -2.38
N ALA A 103 -13.93 16.34 -3.48
CA ALA A 103 -13.44 16.97 -4.71
C ALA A 103 -14.37 18.09 -5.20
N PRO A 104 -13.88 18.97 -6.11
CA PRO A 104 -14.74 19.88 -6.86
C PRO A 104 -15.73 19.13 -7.77
N LYS A 105 -16.66 19.87 -8.38
CA LYS A 105 -17.58 19.31 -9.38
C LYS A 105 -16.87 18.89 -10.68
N SER A 106 -15.78 19.58 -11.01
CA SER A 106 -14.96 19.28 -12.19
C SER A 106 -13.89 18.24 -11.84
N PRO A 107 -13.59 17.31 -12.76
CA PRO A 107 -12.48 16.37 -12.59
C PRO A 107 -11.12 17.09 -12.63
N GLY A 108 -10.05 16.37 -12.28
CA GLY A 108 -8.67 16.86 -12.36
C GLY A 108 -7.94 16.94 -11.02
N GLN A 109 -8.63 16.68 -9.90
CA GLN A 109 -7.99 16.68 -8.58
C GLN A 109 -6.90 15.61 -8.50
N TRP A 110 -7.13 14.42 -9.07
CA TRP A 110 -6.12 13.36 -9.07
C TRP A 110 -4.80 13.80 -9.71
N ARG A 111 -4.86 14.54 -10.83
CA ARG A 111 -3.65 15.02 -11.51
C ARG A 111 -2.78 15.91 -10.62
N GLU A 112 -3.40 16.80 -9.85
CA GLU A 112 -2.69 17.67 -8.89
C GLU A 112 -2.13 16.84 -7.73
N VAL A 113 -2.94 15.95 -7.16
CA VAL A 113 -2.52 15.07 -6.06
C VAL A 113 -1.38 14.15 -6.48
N ALA A 114 -1.40 13.59 -7.68
CA ALA A 114 -0.33 12.76 -8.22
C ALA A 114 0.98 13.55 -8.38
N ALA A 115 0.91 14.81 -8.81
CA ALA A 115 2.09 15.68 -8.90
C ALA A 115 2.71 15.98 -7.51
N ASP A 116 1.87 16.25 -6.51
CA ASP A 116 2.31 16.47 -5.13
C ASP A 116 2.92 15.20 -4.51
N LEU A 117 2.29 14.04 -4.76
CA LEU A 117 2.80 12.73 -4.33
C LEU A 117 4.15 12.41 -4.98
N ALA A 118 4.28 12.63 -6.29
CA ALA A 118 5.53 12.40 -7.00
C ALA A 118 6.65 13.31 -6.46
N THR A 119 6.34 14.56 -6.13
CA THR A 119 7.29 15.49 -5.50
C THR A 119 7.71 14.99 -4.12
N SER A 120 6.75 14.55 -3.30
CA SER A 120 7.02 14.02 -1.96
C SER A 120 7.91 12.77 -2.01
N LEU A 121 7.61 11.82 -2.89
CA LEU A 121 8.39 10.60 -3.09
C LEU A 121 9.83 10.91 -3.52
N ARG A 122 10.04 11.86 -4.44
CA ARG A 122 11.39 12.26 -4.86
C ARG A 122 12.18 12.92 -3.73
N ASN A 123 11.52 13.71 -2.87
CA ASN A 123 12.14 14.28 -1.68
C ASN A 123 12.63 13.18 -0.73
N ASP A 124 11.86 12.09 -0.64
CA ASP A 124 12.19 10.88 0.12
C ASP A 124 13.14 9.92 -0.62
N LYS A 125 13.78 10.38 -1.70
CA LYS A 125 14.76 9.63 -2.51
C LYS A 125 14.20 8.38 -3.19
N ALA A 126 12.88 8.31 -3.39
CA ALA A 126 12.27 7.29 -4.21
C ALA A 126 12.47 7.57 -5.70
N GLU A 127 12.64 6.53 -6.49
CA GLU A 127 12.50 6.63 -7.95
C GLU A 127 11.01 6.71 -8.28
N THR A 128 10.62 7.63 -9.16
CA THR A 128 9.21 7.84 -9.50
C THR A 128 9.00 7.78 -11.00
N THR A 129 8.00 7.03 -11.44
CA THR A 129 7.58 6.92 -12.84
C THR A 129 6.08 7.17 -12.92
N VAL A 130 5.62 7.81 -14.00
CA VAL A 130 4.19 7.92 -14.31
C VAL A 130 3.88 6.91 -15.40
N GLU A 131 2.89 6.06 -15.16
CA GLU A 131 2.41 5.05 -16.10
C GLU A 131 0.96 5.35 -16.49
N THR A 132 0.50 4.76 -17.59
CA THR A 132 -0.89 4.86 -18.02
C THR A 132 -1.62 3.58 -17.60
N GLY A 133 -2.61 3.72 -16.72
CA GLY A 133 -3.52 2.67 -16.31
C GLY A 133 -4.96 2.89 -16.81
N PRO A 134 -5.93 2.08 -16.35
CA PRO A 134 -7.31 2.13 -16.85
C PRO A 134 -7.99 3.49 -16.64
N TRP A 135 -7.73 4.15 -15.52
CA TRP A 135 -8.32 5.46 -15.19
C TRP A 135 -7.44 6.64 -15.61
N GLY A 136 -6.45 6.41 -16.48
CA GLY A 136 -5.46 7.39 -16.88
C GLY A 136 -4.17 7.26 -16.09
N ARG A 137 -3.57 8.39 -15.70
CA ARG A 137 -2.22 8.41 -15.10
C ARG A 137 -2.20 7.70 -13.74
N GLU A 138 -1.25 6.80 -13.56
CA GLU A 138 -0.91 6.16 -12.30
C GLU A 138 0.53 6.54 -11.92
N LEU A 139 0.80 6.71 -10.63
CA LEU A 139 2.14 7.05 -10.13
C LEU A 139 2.77 5.79 -9.54
N VAL A 140 3.95 5.42 -10.01
CA VAL A 140 4.75 4.33 -9.45
C VAL A 140 5.95 4.92 -8.72
N GLY A 141 6.19 4.44 -7.51
CA GLY A 141 7.32 4.85 -6.66
C GLY A 141 8.09 3.64 -6.17
N VAL A 142 9.39 3.60 -6.37
CA VAL A 142 10.27 2.54 -5.85
C VAL A 142 11.07 3.09 -4.68
N THR A 143 10.94 2.45 -3.52
CA THR A 143 11.67 2.81 -2.30
C THR A 143 12.51 1.64 -1.80
N ALA A 144 13.38 1.86 -0.83
CA ALA A 144 14.16 0.78 -0.21
C ALA A 144 13.29 -0.26 0.52
N ASN A 145 12.07 0.10 0.93
CA ASN A 145 11.21 -0.75 1.77
C ASN A 145 10.12 -1.47 0.98
N ALA A 146 9.60 -0.83 -0.05
CA ALA A 146 8.50 -1.35 -0.86
C ALA A 146 8.39 -0.58 -2.18
N ASP A 147 7.79 -1.23 -3.17
CA ASP A 147 7.29 -0.55 -4.36
C ASP A 147 5.85 -0.13 -4.12
N LEU A 148 5.53 1.07 -4.60
CA LEU A 148 4.25 1.73 -4.44
C LEU A 148 3.64 2.02 -5.81
N ARG A 149 2.33 1.81 -5.94
CA ARG A 149 1.54 2.32 -7.07
C ARG A 149 0.34 3.07 -6.53
N PHE A 150 0.13 4.27 -7.04
CA PHE A 150 -1.00 5.14 -6.70
C PHE A 150 -1.88 5.28 -7.93
N ILE A 151 -3.15 4.91 -7.75
CA ILE A 151 -4.20 5.00 -8.75
C ILE A 151 -5.23 5.98 -8.21
N GLY A 152 -5.65 6.95 -9.02
CA GLY A 152 -6.71 7.87 -8.62
C GLY A 152 -7.78 7.97 -9.67
N VAL A 153 -9.01 8.13 -9.21
CA VAL A 153 -10.20 8.27 -10.06
C VAL A 153 -11.01 9.46 -9.57
N ASP A 154 -11.21 10.44 -10.45
CA ASP A 154 -12.03 11.61 -10.17
C ASP A 154 -13.50 11.31 -10.52
N GLY A 155 -14.40 11.56 -9.58
CA GLY A 155 -15.85 11.48 -9.76
C GLY A 155 -16.54 12.82 -9.46
N TYR A 156 -17.88 12.84 -9.50
CA TYR A 156 -18.62 14.08 -9.23
C TYR A 156 -18.56 14.45 -7.74
N ARG A 157 -17.67 15.39 -7.42
CA ARG A 157 -17.43 15.90 -6.06
C ARG A 157 -16.77 14.92 -5.10
N TRP A 158 -16.17 13.86 -5.61
CA TRP A 158 -15.31 12.95 -4.85
C TRP A 158 -14.12 12.53 -5.73
N MET A 159 -13.06 12.05 -5.09
CA MET A 159 -11.94 11.41 -5.75
C MET A 159 -11.54 10.17 -4.93
N VAL A 160 -11.39 9.03 -5.59
CA VAL A 160 -10.86 7.80 -4.96
C VAL A 160 -9.37 7.74 -5.19
N ARG A 161 -8.61 7.43 -4.14
CA ARG A 161 -7.20 7.07 -4.22
C ARG A 161 -7.01 5.64 -3.74
N CYS A 162 -6.47 4.80 -4.61
CA CYS A 162 -6.03 3.45 -4.31
C CYS A 162 -4.50 3.41 -4.26
N VAL A 163 -3.96 2.88 -3.17
CA VAL A 163 -2.52 2.76 -2.94
C VAL A 163 -2.17 1.29 -2.78
N LEU A 164 -1.28 0.82 -3.65
CA LEU A 164 -0.69 -0.50 -3.61
C LEU A 164 0.70 -0.39 -2.98
N ALA A 165 1.02 -1.30 -2.08
CA ALA A 165 2.35 -1.45 -1.52
C ALA A 165 2.73 -2.93 -1.53
N GLY A 166 3.86 -3.27 -2.15
CA GLY A 166 4.31 -4.65 -2.29
C GLY A 166 5.83 -4.80 -2.36
N PRO A 167 6.33 -6.04 -2.41
CA PRO A 167 7.75 -6.30 -2.63
C PRO A 167 8.18 -5.80 -4.01
N SER A 168 9.50 -5.73 -4.23
CA SER A 168 10.06 -5.23 -5.49
C SER A 168 9.47 -5.95 -6.71
N GLY A 169 9.01 -5.18 -7.68
CA GLY A 169 8.36 -5.63 -8.91
C GLY A 169 6.89 -6.02 -8.77
N ALA A 170 6.29 -6.01 -7.57
CA ALA A 170 4.90 -6.45 -7.37
C ALA A 170 3.85 -5.44 -7.88
N VAL A 171 4.25 -4.18 -8.04
CA VAL A 171 3.36 -3.10 -8.51
C VAL A 171 3.55 -2.76 -9.99
N ALA A 172 4.32 -3.56 -10.73
CA ALA A 172 4.43 -3.40 -12.19
C ALA A 172 3.11 -3.79 -12.88
N GLU A 173 2.85 -3.18 -14.04
CA GLU A 173 1.63 -3.42 -14.80
C GLU A 173 1.46 -4.92 -15.12
N GLY A 174 0.23 -5.42 -15.04
CA GLY A 174 -0.08 -6.84 -15.23
C GLY A 174 0.28 -7.76 -14.07
N GLN A 175 0.87 -7.28 -12.96
CA GLN A 175 1.13 -8.13 -11.80
C GLN A 175 -0.13 -8.44 -10.99
N PRO A 176 -0.18 -9.55 -10.23
CA PRO A 176 -1.38 -9.97 -9.49
C PRO A 176 -1.92 -8.89 -8.53
N LEU A 177 -1.04 -8.13 -7.86
CA LEU A 177 -1.46 -7.05 -6.96
C LEU A 177 -2.19 -5.93 -7.72
N VAL A 178 -1.68 -5.55 -8.90
CA VAL A 178 -2.27 -4.51 -9.76
C VAL A 178 -3.61 -4.97 -10.33
N GLN A 179 -3.67 -6.19 -10.86
CA GLN A 179 -4.93 -6.77 -11.37
C GLN A 179 -6.00 -6.85 -10.28
N LEU A 180 -5.61 -7.22 -9.05
CA LEU A 180 -6.51 -7.29 -7.91
C LEU A 180 -7.02 -5.90 -7.52
N ALA A 181 -6.13 -4.90 -7.44
CA ALA A 181 -6.51 -3.53 -7.13
C ALA A 181 -7.44 -2.93 -8.19
N HIS A 182 -7.18 -3.19 -9.48
CA HIS A 182 -8.08 -2.79 -10.56
C HIS A 182 -9.46 -3.45 -10.39
N SER A 183 -9.51 -4.74 -10.07
CA SER A 183 -10.78 -5.46 -9.85
C SER A 183 -11.56 -4.90 -8.66
N ILE A 184 -10.88 -4.54 -7.57
CA ILE A 184 -11.49 -3.87 -6.41
C ILE A 184 -12.04 -2.50 -6.81
N LEU A 185 -11.24 -1.69 -7.51
CA LEU A 185 -11.63 -0.35 -7.95
C LEU A 185 -12.84 -0.37 -8.88
N ARG A 186 -12.89 -1.31 -9.84
CA ARG A 186 -14.03 -1.43 -10.77
C ARG A 186 -15.35 -1.66 -10.05
N GLN A 187 -15.31 -2.33 -8.90
CA GLN A 187 -16.52 -2.60 -8.12
C GLN A 187 -16.66 -1.65 -6.92
N THR A 188 -15.77 -0.68 -6.74
CA THR A 188 -15.87 0.25 -5.62
C THR A 188 -17.05 1.18 -5.84
N VAL A 189 -17.85 1.39 -4.79
CA VAL A 189 -18.94 2.39 -4.77
C VAL A 189 -18.57 3.46 -3.76
N VAL A 190 -18.77 4.72 -4.12
CA VAL A 190 -18.47 5.88 -3.30
C VAL A 190 -19.78 6.47 -2.81
N ASP A 191 -19.89 6.68 -1.50
CA ASP A 191 -20.95 7.50 -0.93
C ASP A 191 -20.30 8.66 -0.18
N ARG A 192 -20.23 9.81 -0.85
CA ARG A 192 -19.67 11.03 -0.26
C ARG A 192 -20.51 11.63 0.87
N GLY A 193 -21.74 11.15 1.05
CA GLY A 193 -22.72 11.77 1.93
C GLY A 193 -23.09 13.19 1.52
N THR A 194 -23.85 13.85 2.39
CA THR A 194 -24.38 15.19 2.18
C THR A 194 -23.60 16.28 2.91
N ASP A 195 -22.75 15.90 3.87
CA ASP A 195 -22.00 16.82 4.70
C ASP A 195 -20.97 17.63 3.87
N PRO A 196 -20.84 18.94 4.14
CA PRO A 196 -19.87 19.77 3.45
C PRO A 196 -18.45 19.48 3.96
N HIS A 197 -17.58 19.06 3.05
CA HIS A 197 -16.15 18.86 3.31
C HIS A 197 -15.29 19.81 2.44
N PRO A 198 -14.20 20.38 2.98
CA PRO A 198 -13.25 21.13 2.16
C PRO A 198 -12.61 20.23 1.10
N VAL A 199 -12.34 20.79 -0.07
CA VAL A 199 -11.69 20.11 -1.19
C VAL A 199 -10.34 19.52 -0.73
N ARG A 200 -10.04 18.30 -1.19
CA ARG A 200 -8.85 17.47 -0.84
C ARG A 200 -8.84 16.90 0.59
N THR A 201 -9.91 17.07 1.35
CA THR A 201 -10.03 16.44 2.68
C THR A 201 -10.45 14.97 2.54
N PRO A 202 -9.84 14.03 3.27
CA PRO A 202 -10.32 12.65 3.30
C PRO A 202 -11.76 12.60 3.82
N LEU A 203 -12.59 11.79 3.18
CA LEU A 203 -13.95 11.55 3.64
C LEU A 203 -13.94 10.57 4.83
N PRO A 204 -14.93 10.66 5.74
CA PRO A 204 -14.94 9.83 6.94
C PRO A 204 -14.90 8.33 6.62
N VAL A 205 -14.08 7.60 7.37
CA VAL A 205 -14.04 6.13 7.34
C VAL A 205 -14.80 5.62 8.57
N VAL A 206 -15.63 4.62 8.37
CA VAL A 206 -16.36 3.91 9.43
C VAL A 206 -15.94 2.45 9.38
N LEU A 207 -15.83 1.80 10.53
CA LEU A 207 -15.68 0.36 10.59
C LEU A 207 -17.05 -0.27 10.81
N PRO A 208 -17.42 -1.31 10.05
CA PRO A 208 -18.61 -2.08 10.35
C PRO A 208 -18.58 -2.58 11.79
N GLN A 209 -19.72 -2.48 12.47
CA GLN A 209 -19.86 -2.83 13.87
C GLN A 209 -19.36 -4.26 14.17
N VAL A 210 -19.68 -5.20 13.27
CA VAL A 210 -19.24 -6.60 13.35
C VAL A 210 -17.71 -6.71 13.35
N LEU A 211 -17.01 -5.92 12.52
CA LEU A 211 -15.56 -5.92 12.47
C LEU A 211 -14.96 -5.25 13.72
N ALA A 212 -15.56 -4.15 14.17
CA ALA A 212 -15.14 -3.46 15.39
C ALA A 212 -15.24 -4.39 16.62
N GLU A 213 -16.32 -5.16 16.73
CA GLU A 213 -16.53 -6.14 17.81
C GLU A 213 -15.52 -7.29 17.76
N GLN A 214 -15.24 -7.83 16.58
CA GLN A 214 -14.23 -8.88 16.41
C GLN A 214 -12.82 -8.40 16.79
N LEU A 215 -12.45 -7.19 16.38
CA LEU A 215 -11.16 -6.57 16.74
C LEU A 215 -11.08 -6.35 18.26
N ALA A 216 -12.15 -5.88 18.90
CA ALA A 216 -12.20 -5.69 20.34
C ALA A 216 -12.07 -7.02 21.11
N ALA A 217 -12.76 -8.08 20.66
CA ALA A 217 -12.68 -9.40 21.26
C ALA A 217 -11.27 -10.02 21.14
N ALA A 218 -10.63 -9.89 19.97
CA ALA A 218 -9.26 -10.36 19.75
C ALA A 218 -8.25 -9.63 20.66
N ALA A 219 -8.38 -8.31 20.83
CA ALA A 219 -7.53 -7.53 21.71
C ALA A 219 -7.68 -7.95 23.19
N GLN A 220 -8.91 -8.23 23.65
CA GLN A 220 -9.15 -8.73 25.01
C GLN A 220 -8.51 -10.10 25.25
N GLN A 221 -8.55 -11.01 24.27
CA GLN A 221 -7.91 -12.33 24.39
C GLN A 221 -6.38 -12.23 24.49
N GLN A 222 -5.76 -11.36 23.69
CA GLN A 222 -4.31 -11.11 23.75
C GLN A 222 -3.89 -10.52 25.11
N ALA A 223 -4.65 -9.54 25.62
CA ALA A 223 -4.39 -8.95 26.93
C ALA A 223 -4.53 -9.97 28.07
N ALA A 224 -5.52 -10.87 28.00
CA ALA A 224 -5.71 -11.93 28.99
C ALA A 224 -4.58 -12.98 28.97
N GLN A 225 -4.04 -13.29 27.79
CA GLN A 225 -2.89 -14.21 27.65
C GLN A 225 -1.58 -13.61 28.18
N GLN A 226 -1.41 -12.29 28.11
CA GLN A 226 -0.25 -11.58 28.67
C GLN A 226 -0.37 -11.34 30.19
N ALA A 227 -1.60 -11.33 30.72
CA ALA A 227 -1.86 -11.23 32.15
C ALA A 227 -1.88 -12.59 32.89
N ALA A 228 -1.69 -13.72 32.19
CA ALA A 228 -1.61 -15.02 32.82
C ALA A 228 -0.30 -15.13 33.64
N PRO A 229 -0.37 -15.35 34.97
CA PRO A 229 0.82 -15.36 35.81
C PRO A 229 1.71 -16.56 35.47
N ALA A 230 3.00 -16.30 35.25
CA ALA A 230 4.03 -17.32 35.26
C ALA A 230 3.97 -18.04 36.63
N GLN A 231 3.60 -19.32 36.62
CA GLN A 231 3.59 -20.15 37.82
C GLN A 231 5.00 -20.09 38.47
N PRO A 232 5.12 -19.77 39.77
CA PRO A 232 6.40 -19.82 40.45
C PRO A 232 6.87 -21.28 40.52
N THR A 233 7.97 -21.61 39.85
CA THR A 233 8.74 -22.83 40.13
C THR A 233 9.27 -22.72 41.56
N ALA A 234 8.82 -23.61 42.42
CA ALA A 234 9.25 -23.68 43.81
C ALA A 234 10.77 -23.96 43.90
N PRO A 235 11.53 -23.25 44.76
CA PRO A 235 12.95 -23.54 44.96
C PRO A 235 13.13 -24.78 45.85
N ASP A 236 13.94 -25.72 45.36
CA ASP A 236 14.42 -26.91 46.09
C ASP A 236 15.08 -26.52 47.42
N ALA A 237 14.50 -27.00 48.52
CA ALA A 237 15.11 -26.94 49.84
C ALA A 237 16.09 -28.11 50.00
N ASN A 238 17.35 -27.90 49.59
CA ASN A 238 18.44 -28.80 49.96
C ASN A 238 18.93 -28.42 51.36
N THR A 239 18.62 -29.25 52.35
CA THR A 239 19.19 -29.14 53.70
C THR A 239 20.25 -30.21 53.86
N ASP A 240 21.46 -29.74 54.12
CA ASP A 240 22.70 -30.44 54.42
C ASP A 240 22.56 -31.47 55.56
N ALA A 241 23.07 -32.69 55.37
CA ALA A 241 23.28 -33.68 56.44
C ALA A 241 24.43 -34.67 56.09
N ALA A 242 25.64 -34.26 56.47
CA ALA A 242 26.68 -35.00 57.20
C ALA A 242 27.00 -36.49 56.89
N GLN A 243 28.25 -36.68 56.42
CA GLN A 243 29.36 -37.52 56.97
C GLN A 243 29.24 -39.04 57.25
N GLN A 244 30.37 -39.71 56.88
CA GLN A 244 31.01 -40.96 57.38
C GLN A 244 31.02 -42.13 56.37
N GLN A 245 32.12 -42.40 55.66
CA GLN A 245 33.39 -43.09 56.05
C GLN A 245 33.26 -44.62 56.07
N SER A 246 33.95 -45.31 55.13
CA SER A 246 34.75 -46.57 55.31
C SER A 246 35.11 -47.26 53.97
N THR A 247 36.40 -47.55 53.78
CA THR A 247 37.05 -48.51 52.84
C THR A 247 36.88 -49.97 53.32
N PRO A 248 37.37 -51.08 52.66
CA PRO A 248 37.99 -51.33 51.32
C PRO A 248 37.41 -52.57 50.53
N GLN A 249 37.94 -52.82 49.32
CA GLN A 249 38.01 -54.01 48.38
C GLN A 249 37.65 -55.46 48.89
N PRO A 250 37.50 -56.54 48.05
CA PRO A 250 37.72 -56.72 46.58
C PRO A 250 36.78 -57.70 45.78
N ASN A 251 37.02 -57.77 44.46
CA ASN A 251 36.90 -58.88 43.47
C ASN A 251 35.54 -59.53 43.09
N ALA A 252 35.21 -59.45 41.79
CA ALA A 252 34.71 -60.52 40.90
C ALA A 252 34.47 -59.91 39.49
N GLU A 253 35.36 -60.07 38.51
CA GLU A 253 35.34 -61.14 37.49
C GLU A 253 34.02 -61.28 36.71
N GLN A 254 33.95 -60.75 35.47
CA GLN A 254 33.92 -61.53 34.22
C GLN A 254 33.57 -60.68 32.97
N PRO A 255 33.90 -61.15 31.74
CA PRO A 255 34.36 -60.33 30.62
C PRO A 255 33.39 -60.29 29.42
N GLY A 256 33.69 -59.40 28.47
CA GLY A 256 33.31 -59.62 27.07
C GLY A 256 32.89 -58.37 26.30
N ALA A 257 33.81 -57.81 25.50
CA ALA A 257 33.63 -57.62 24.06
C ALA A 257 34.70 -56.66 23.49
N GLU A 258 35.29 -57.13 22.40
CA GLU A 258 36.45 -56.61 21.69
C GLU A 258 36.21 -55.32 20.88
N ARG A 259 37.19 -54.42 20.98
CA ARG A 259 38.06 -53.93 19.87
C ARG A 259 37.44 -53.09 18.75
N ALA A 260 37.84 -51.81 18.69
CA ALA A 260 38.62 -51.24 17.57
C ALA A 260 39.15 -49.82 17.90
N PRO A 261 40.36 -49.44 17.44
CA PRO A 261 41.00 -48.18 17.79
C PRO A 261 40.79 -47.12 16.70
N ARG A 262 40.58 -45.84 17.07
CA ARG A 262 40.99 -44.72 16.21
C ARG A 262 41.64 -43.58 17.00
N ARG A 263 42.83 -43.29 16.49
CA ARG A 263 43.83 -42.29 16.83
C ARG A 263 43.36 -40.90 16.36
N GLY A 264 43.55 -39.90 17.21
CA GLY A 264 43.45 -38.47 16.93
C GLY A 264 43.66 -37.73 18.25
N ALA A 265 44.89 -37.61 18.74
CA ALA A 265 45.82 -36.53 18.43
C ALA A 265 45.20 -35.13 18.69
N SER A 266 45.49 -34.64 19.88
CA SER A 266 45.96 -33.28 20.18
C SER A 266 45.10 -32.08 19.75
N GLY A 267 44.65 -31.33 20.76
CA GLY A 267 44.13 -29.98 20.56
C GLY A 267 43.64 -29.35 21.86
N SER A 268 44.50 -29.32 22.88
CA SER A 268 44.25 -28.59 24.11
C SER A 268 44.18 -27.08 23.87
N ALA A 269 43.31 -26.46 24.68
CA ALA A 269 43.54 -25.22 25.41
C ALA A 269 43.19 -23.85 24.78
N ILE A 270 42.57 -23.08 25.67
CA ILE A 270 42.66 -21.63 25.90
C ILE A 270 41.53 -20.80 25.27
N GLN A 271 40.48 -20.38 26.00
CA GLN A 271 40.40 -19.55 27.23
C GLN A 271 40.93 -18.12 26.95
N GLN A 272 40.07 -17.13 26.66
CA GLN A 272 39.26 -16.30 27.58
C GLN A 272 39.88 -14.89 27.70
N LEU A 273 39.00 -13.91 27.88
CA LEU A 273 39.22 -12.50 28.27
C LEU A 273 39.74 -11.60 27.14
N GLY A 274 39.27 -10.37 26.95
CA GLY A 274 38.44 -9.50 27.78
C GLY A 274 38.76 -8.04 27.40
N GLY A 275 37.82 -7.13 27.63
CA GLY A 275 38.01 -5.68 27.41
C GLY A 275 36.72 -4.99 27.01
#